data_AF-A0A1C3NV74-F1
#
_entry.id   AF-A0A1C3NV74-F1
#
_cell.length_a   1.000
_cell.length_b   1.000
_cell.length_c   1.000
_cell.angle_alpha   90.00
_cell.angle_beta   90.00
_cell.angle_gamma   90.00
#
_symmetry.space_group_name_H-M   'P 1'
#
loop_
_entity.id
_entity.type
_entity.pdbx_description
1 polymer ?
#
loop_
_entity_poly.entity_id
_entity_poly.type
_entity_poly.pdbx_seq_one_letter_code
_entity_poly.pdbx_strand_id
1 'polypeptide(L)'
;MRENPRRNYLWTGTVPSDVGKKGERAVEALLAAQITAGSVSGPGRAGGGAALPEQVGRWLRDMKVIHSFELRELVAGRRIFELVVRTRPGSPDVLLTDVGFGVSQVLPMLVQSYYAERSGTVIFEQPEIHLHPSVQSHLADVFIDAARTHGVQFLIESHSEHLLRRLQRRLAEGVVTADDIALYFVEYGPDGSILRELELDETGNIRNWPDGFFGDDFSDIATVARLSAERRLRTARGGTDA
;
A
#
# COMPACT_ATOMS: atom_id res chain seq x y z
N MET A 1 -13.66 -6.51 4.11
CA MET A 1 -12.71 -7.30 3.28
C MET A 1 -12.84 -6.87 1.83
N ARG A 2 -11.72 -6.72 1.11
CA ARG A 2 -11.69 -6.25 -0.28
C ARG A 2 -12.25 -7.32 -1.24
N GLU A 3 -12.79 -6.88 -2.37
CA GLU A 3 -13.40 -7.75 -3.38
C GLU A 3 -12.33 -8.60 -4.08
N ASN A 4 -12.66 -9.86 -4.39
CA ASN A 4 -11.78 -10.74 -5.13
C ASN A 4 -11.70 -10.35 -6.62
N PRO A 5 -10.55 -10.56 -7.28
CA PRO A 5 -10.44 -10.34 -8.71
C PRO A 5 -11.33 -11.31 -9.49
N ARG A 6 -11.70 -10.92 -10.71
CA ARG A 6 -12.49 -11.71 -11.64
C ARG A 6 -11.60 -12.15 -12.79
N ARG A 7 -11.94 -13.28 -13.42
CA ARG A 7 -11.19 -13.76 -14.59
C ARG A 7 -11.33 -12.80 -15.78
N ASN A 8 -12.55 -12.33 -16.01
CA ASN A 8 -12.91 -11.48 -17.12
C ASN A 8 -13.61 -10.22 -16.63
N TYR A 9 -13.31 -9.10 -17.28
CA TYR A 9 -13.92 -7.79 -17.02
C TYR A 9 -14.58 -7.26 -18.27
N LEU A 10 -15.88 -6.99 -18.21
CA LEU A 10 -16.63 -6.41 -19.33
C LEU A 10 -16.54 -4.89 -19.26
N TRP A 11 -16.03 -4.26 -20.32
CA TRP A 11 -16.05 -2.81 -20.45
C TRP A 11 -17.37 -2.34 -21.05
N THR A 12 -18.22 -1.73 -20.22
CA THR A 12 -19.53 -1.19 -20.61
C THR A 12 -19.45 0.20 -21.25
N GLY A 13 -18.35 0.93 -21.03
CA GLY A 13 -18.18 2.33 -21.48
C GLY A 13 -18.47 3.35 -20.39
N THR A 14 -18.81 2.90 -19.18
CA THR A 14 -19.03 3.77 -18.03
C THR A 14 -17.70 4.08 -17.34
N VAL A 15 -17.39 5.36 -17.18
CA VAL A 15 -16.26 5.82 -16.37
C VAL A 15 -16.72 5.84 -14.90
N PRO A 16 -16.16 5.01 -14.01
CA PRO A 16 -16.53 5.03 -12.59
C PRO A 16 -16.04 6.33 -11.92
N SER A 17 -16.73 6.79 -10.88
CA SER A 17 -16.26 7.92 -10.03
C SER A 17 -15.09 7.51 -9.12
N ASP A 18 -15.09 6.26 -8.67
CA ASP A 18 -14.16 5.69 -7.69
C ASP A 18 -14.06 4.17 -7.87
N VAL A 19 -13.18 3.51 -7.09
CA VAL A 19 -12.98 2.05 -7.16
C VAL A 19 -14.05 1.24 -6.40
N GLY A 20 -15.04 1.87 -5.78
CA GLY A 20 -16.01 1.25 -4.89
C GLY A 20 -15.46 1.00 -3.48
N LYS A 21 -16.36 0.71 -2.52
CA LYS A 21 -15.99 0.56 -1.10
C LYS A 21 -15.05 -0.62 -0.83
N LYS A 22 -15.10 -1.65 -1.68
CA LYS A 22 -14.27 -2.86 -1.55
C LYS A 22 -13.24 -2.97 -2.66
N GLY A 23 -13.11 -1.96 -3.51
CA GLY A 23 -12.24 -2.02 -4.68
C GLY A 23 -12.82 -2.78 -5.87
N GLU A 24 -14.12 -3.10 -5.85
CA GLU A 24 -14.80 -3.91 -6.85
C GLU A 24 -14.76 -3.31 -8.27
N ARG A 25 -14.55 -1.99 -8.38
CA ARG A 25 -14.47 -1.24 -9.65
C ARG A 25 -13.03 -0.87 -10.03
N ALA A 26 -12.01 -1.38 -9.32
CA ALA A 26 -10.61 -1.01 -9.58
C ALA A 26 -10.19 -1.31 -11.03
N VAL A 27 -10.58 -2.47 -11.59
CA VAL A 27 -10.27 -2.81 -12.98
C VAL A 27 -11.11 -2.00 -13.97
N GLU A 28 -12.35 -1.65 -13.63
CA GLU A 28 -13.16 -0.73 -14.45
C GLU A 28 -12.49 0.65 -14.55
N ALA A 29 -11.96 1.17 -13.43
CA ALA A 29 -11.24 2.45 -13.40
C ALA A 29 -9.94 2.40 -14.23
N LEU A 30 -9.20 1.28 -14.17
CA LEU A 30 -8.04 1.05 -15.03
C LEU A 30 -8.41 1.05 -16.52
N LEU A 31 -9.47 0.33 -16.89
CA LEU A 31 -9.97 0.28 -18.26
C LEU A 31 -10.43 1.67 -18.73
N ALA A 32 -11.16 2.40 -17.89
CA ALA A 32 -11.59 3.75 -18.17
C ALA A 32 -10.41 4.67 -18.43
N ALA A 33 -9.38 4.62 -17.59
CA ALA A 33 -8.17 5.42 -17.76
C ALA A 33 -7.40 5.04 -19.03
N GLN A 34 -7.22 3.75 -19.32
CA GLN A 34 -6.51 3.26 -20.51
C GLN A 34 -7.22 3.66 -21.81
N ILE A 35 -8.54 3.47 -21.87
CA ILE A 35 -9.34 3.75 -23.07
C ILE A 35 -9.53 5.25 -23.25
N THR A 36 -9.64 6.03 -22.18
CA THR A 36 -9.72 7.49 -22.28
C THR A 36 -8.37 8.10 -22.66
N ALA A 37 -7.26 7.58 -22.14
CA ALA A 37 -5.92 8.01 -22.55
C ALA A 37 -5.64 7.70 -24.03
N GLY A 38 -6.16 6.58 -24.55
CA GLY A 38 -6.08 6.23 -25.97
C GLY A 38 -7.02 7.01 -26.90
N SER A 39 -8.07 7.66 -26.36
CA SER A 39 -9.08 8.39 -27.15
C SER A 39 -9.00 9.92 -27.04
N VAL A 40 -8.26 10.46 -26.07
CA VAL A 40 -8.18 11.91 -25.80
C VAL A 40 -6.76 12.43 -26.02
N SER A 41 -6.44 12.79 -27.26
CA SER A 41 -5.48 13.86 -27.59
C SER A 41 -6.20 15.22 -27.50
N GLY A 42 -6.78 15.56 -26.34
CA GLY A 42 -7.64 16.74 -26.14
C GLY A 42 -7.21 17.59 -24.94
N PRO A 43 -7.31 18.93 -25.03
CA PRO A 43 -6.71 19.86 -24.07
C PRO A 43 -7.56 19.92 -22.79
N GLY A 44 -6.99 19.54 -21.65
CA GLY A 44 -7.66 19.66 -20.35
C GLY A 44 -7.15 18.71 -19.25
N ARG A 45 -6.45 17.63 -19.61
CA ARG A 45 -5.70 16.80 -18.65
C ARG A 45 -4.23 17.22 -18.65
N ALA A 46 -3.93 18.22 -17.81
CA ALA A 46 -2.56 18.64 -17.58
C ALA A 46 -1.79 17.55 -16.82
N GLY A 47 -0.77 17.01 -17.49
CA GLY A 47 0.30 16.24 -16.85
C GLY A 47 0.81 15.13 -17.75
N GLY A 48 2.00 15.28 -18.31
CA GLY A 48 2.75 14.23 -19.01
C GLY A 48 3.26 13.12 -18.08
N GLY A 49 2.37 12.59 -17.24
CA GLY A 49 2.60 11.42 -16.39
C GLY A 49 2.30 10.12 -17.15
N ALA A 50 2.88 9.01 -16.68
CA ALA A 50 2.59 7.68 -17.18
C ALA A 50 1.08 7.37 -17.08
N ALA A 51 0.55 6.57 -18.00
CA ALA A 51 -0.86 6.18 -17.94
C ALA A 51 -1.15 5.42 -16.64
N LEU A 52 -2.36 5.52 -16.08
CA LEU A 52 -2.71 4.87 -14.81
C LEU A 52 -2.31 3.38 -14.73
N PRO A 53 -2.55 2.53 -15.74
CA PRO A 53 -2.07 1.14 -15.72
C PRO A 53 -0.55 1.00 -15.61
N GLU A 54 0.21 1.90 -16.23
CA GLU A 54 1.68 1.90 -16.17
C GLU A 54 2.17 2.27 -14.77
N GLN A 55 1.54 3.26 -14.13
CA GLN A 55 1.89 3.69 -12.77
C GLN A 55 1.55 2.60 -11.75
N VAL A 56 0.38 1.98 -11.86
CA VAL A 56 -0.01 0.83 -11.04
C VAL A 56 0.94 -0.34 -11.26
N GLY A 57 1.25 -0.67 -12.52
CA GLY A 57 2.20 -1.73 -12.86
C GLY A 57 3.60 -1.48 -12.34
N ARG A 58 4.07 -0.22 -12.34
CA ARG A 58 5.36 0.19 -11.73
C ARG A 58 5.37 -0.11 -10.25
N TRP A 59 4.37 0.36 -9.50
CA TRP A 59 4.31 0.14 -8.05
C TRP A 59 4.23 -1.33 -7.66
N LEU A 60 3.47 -2.14 -8.39
CA LEU A 60 3.41 -3.58 -8.16
C LEU A 60 4.79 -4.27 -8.39
N ARG A 61 5.60 -3.77 -9.33
CA ARG A 61 6.98 -4.24 -9.52
C ARG A 61 7.92 -3.74 -8.43
N ASP A 62 7.82 -2.48 -8.03
CA ASP A 62 8.63 -1.87 -6.98
C ASP A 62 8.41 -2.57 -5.63
N MET A 63 7.16 -2.94 -5.34
CA MET A 63 6.76 -3.76 -4.20
C MET A 63 7.23 -5.22 -4.28
N LYS A 64 7.80 -5.64 -5.42
CA LYS A 64 8.26 -7.01 -5.72
C LYS A 64 7.15 -8.05 -5.61
N VAL A 65 5.90 -7.67 -5.86
CA VAL A 65 4.76 -8.60 -5.83
C VAL A 65 4.50 -9.24 -7.20
N ILE A 66 4.93 -8.58 -8.28
CA ILE A 66 4.91 -9.09 -9.65
C ILE A 66 6.16 -8.66 -10.43
N HIS A 67 6.39 -9.32 -11.55
CA HIS A 67 7.39 -8.97 -12.56
C HIS A 67 6.79 -8.20 -13.74
N SER A 68 5.59 -8.55 -14.21
CA SER A 68 4.88 -7.82 -15.26
C SER A 68 3.38 -7.68 -14.95
N PHE A 69 2.78 -6.65 -15.53
CA PHE A 69 1.37 -6.27 -15.38
C PHE A 69 0.85 -5.81 -16.73
N GLU A 70 -0.19 -6.45 -17.23
CA GLU A 70 -0.79 -6.13 -18.52
C GLU A 70 -2.31 -6.24 -18.44
N LEU A 71 -2.99 -5.26 -19.03
CA LEU A 71 -4.44 -5.26 -19.20
C LEU A 71 -4.73 -5.43 -20.68
N ARG A 72 -5.17 -6.63 -21.08
CA ARG A 72 -5.34 -7.02 -22.48
C ARG A 72 -6.78 -7.35 -22.81
N GLU A 73 -7.20 -7.06 -24.04
CA GLU A 73 -8.50 -7.51 -24.53
C GLU A 73 -8.44 -9.00 -24.90
N LEU A 74 -9.35 -9.80 -24.34
CA LEU A 74 -9.41 -11.25 -24.57
C LEU A 74 -9.74 -11.58 -26.02
N VAL A 75 -10.70 -10.85 -26.61
CA VAL A 75 -11.08 -10.96 -28.01
C VAL A 75 -11.30 -9.57 -28.57
N ALA A 76 -10.54 -9.23 -29.61
CA ALA A 76 -10.62 -7.93 -30.26
C ALA A 76 -12.07 -7.55 -30.60
N GLY A 77 -12.49 -6.36 -30.14
CA GLY A 77 -13.82 -5.81 -30.42
C GLY A 77 -14.95 -6.33 -29.54
N ARG A 78 -14.70 -7.29 -28.63
CA ARG A 78 -15.73 -7.79 -27.68
C ARG A 78 -15.75 -7.02 -26.37
N ARG A 79 -14.78 -6.13 -26.13
CA ARG A 79 -14.68 -5.30 -24.91
C ARG A 79 -14.60 -6.14 -23.63
N ILE A 80 -14.09 -7.36 -23.74
CA ILE A 80 -13.83 -8.28 -22.62
C ILE A 80 -12.32 -8.24 -22.36
N PHE A 81 -11.93 -7.93 -21.14
CA PHE A 81 -10.54 -7.74 -20.75
C PHE A 81 -10.11 -8.74 -19.69
N GLU A 82 -8.83 -9.09 -19.74
CA GLU A 82 -8.13 -9.89 -18.75
C GLU A 82 -7.00 -9.05 -18.15
N LEU A 83 -6.84 -9.17 -16.84
CA LEU A 83 -5.67 -8.65 -16.14
C LEU A 83 -4.66 -9.78 -15.99
N VAL A 84 -3.57 -9.67 -16.73
CA VAL A 84 -2.51 -10.66 -16.83
C VAL A 84 -1.29 -10.18 -16.08
N VAL A 85 -0.70 -11.08 -15.31
CA VAL A 85 0.49 -10.80 -14.52
C VAL A 85 1.49 -11.93 -14.66
N ARG A 86 2.76 -11.59 -14.50
CA ARG A 86 3.84 -12.56 -14.32
C ARG A 86 4.46 -12.31 -12.97
N THR A 87 4.67 -13.34 -12.15
CA THR A 87 5.21 -13.15 -10.78
C THR A 87 6.73 -13.09 -10.77
N ARG A 88 7.41 -13.81 -11.68
CA ARG A 88 8.87 -13.89 -11.72
C ARG A 88 9.39 -13.84 -13.17
N PRO A 89 10.63 -13.41 -13.40
CA PRO A 89 11.26 -13.58 -14.71
C PRO A 89 11.18 -15.05 -15.16
N GLY A 90 10.69 -15.30 -16.37
CA GLY A 90 10.55 -16.64 -16.94
C GLY A 90 9.38 -17.50 -16.43
N SER A 91 8.56 -17.02 -15.50
CA SER A 91 7.32 -17.72 -15.14
C SER A 91 6.24 -17.54 -16.22
N PRO A 92 5.25 -18.45 -16.34
CA PRO A 92 4.14 -18.23 -17.26
C PRO A 92 3.34 -16.98 -16.87
N ASP A 93 2.66 -16.44 -17.87
CA ASP A 93 1.64 -15.41 -17.68
C ASP A 93 0.39 -16.06 -17.09
N VAL A 94 -0.14 -15.47 -16.03
CA VAL A 94 -1.32 -15.95 -15.31
C VAL A 94 -2.31 -14.81 -15.11
N LEU A 95 -3.57 -15.15 -14.86
CA LEU A 95 -4.57 -14.15 -14.50
C LEU A 95 -4.31 -13.63 -13.09
N LEU A 96 -4.76 -12.40 -12.81
CA LEU A 96 -4.73 -11.85 -11.45
C LEU A 96 -5.48 -12.74 -10.43
N THR A 97 -6.47 -13.51 -10.86
CA THR A 97 -7.18 -14.49 -10.02
C THR A 97 -6.31 -15.64 -9.55
N ASP A 98 -5.22 -15.90 -10.27
CA ASP A 98 -4.40 -17.09 -10.11
C ASP A 98 -3.06 -16.76 -9.40
N VAL A 99 -2.86 -15.50 -8.97
CA VAL A 99 -1.71 -15.09 -8.13
C VAL A 99 -2.06 -15.00 -6.65
N GLY A 100 -1.02 -15.02 -5.82
CA GLY A 100 -1.13 -14.93 -4.37
C GLY A 100 -1.91 -13.70 -3.89
N PHE A 101 -2.60 -13.88 -2.76
CA PHE A 101 -3.58 -12.95 -2.19
C PHE A 101 -3.10 -11.49 -2.06
N GLY A 102 -1.80 -11.23 -1.88
CA GLY A 102 -1.27 -9.88 -1.68
C GLY A 102 -1.47 -8.93 -2.86
N VAL A 103 -1.39 -9.40 -4.12
CA VAL A 103 -1.47 -8.54 -5.32
C VAL A 103 -2.88 -7.97 -5.47
N SER A 104 -3.89 -8.82 -5.33
CA SER A 104 -5.30 -8.41 -5.48
C SER A 104 -5.77 -7.49 -4.37
N GLN A 105 -5.18 -7.59 -3.18
CA GLN A 105 -5.47 -6.70 -2.05
C GLN A 105 -4.85 -5.31 -2.22
N VAL A 106 -3.67 -5.21 -2.85
CA VAL A 106 -2.96 -3.94 -3.09
C VAL A 106 -3.55 -3.17 -4.27
N LEU A 107 -3.95 -3.87 -5.33
CA LEU A 107 -4.34 -3.25 -6.59
C LEU A 107 -5.38 -2.12 -6.42
N PRO A 108 -6.51 -2.30 -5.70
CA PRO A 108 -7.50 -1.23 -5.56
C PRO A 108 -6.97 0.03 -4.89
N MET A 109 -6.05 -0.11 -3.94
CA MET A 109 -5.46 1.04 -3.25
C MET A 109 -4.54 1.83 -4.17
N LEU A 110 -3.74 1.12 -4.98
CA LEU A 110 -2.91 1.76 -6.01
C LEU A 110 -3.78 2.49 -7.02
N VAL A 111 -4.82 1.82 -7.54
CA VAL A 111 -5.74 2.43 -8.51
C VAL A 111 -6.39 3.67 -7.90
N GLN A 112 -6.99 3.58 -6.70
CA GLN A 112 -7.66 4.71 -6.07
C GLN A 112 -6.71 5.89 -5.79
N SER A 113 -5.45 5.63 -5.41
CA SER A 113 -4.46 6.67 -5.12
C SER A 113 -4.13 7.53 -6.34
N TYR A 114 -4.22 6.97 -7.55
CA TYR A 114 -3.88 7.66 -8.81
C TYR A 114 -5.11 7.97 -9.67
N TYR A 115 -6.27 7.39 -9.35
CA TYR A 115 -7.53 7.63 -10.04
C TYR A 115 -8.35 8.76 -9.41
N ALA A 116 -8.12 9.07 -8.13
CA ALA A 116 -8.78 10.17 -7.44
C ALA A 116 -8.58 11.50 -8.17
N GLU A 117 -9.58 12.37 -8.07
CA GLU A 117 -9.48 13.72 -8.62
C GLU A 117 -8.34 14.51 -7.96
N ARG A 118 -7.71 15.40 -8.73
CA ARG A 118 -6.68 16.31 -8.20
C ARG A 118 -7.28 17.10 -7.04
N SER A 119 -6.54 17.22 -5.94
CA SER A 119 -7.00 17.89 -4.70
C SER A 119 -8.17 17.19 -3.99
N GLY A 120 -8.51 15.95 -4.37
CA GLY A 120 -9.44 15.12 -3.62
C GLY A 120 -8.81 14.51 -2.36
N THR A 121 -9.67 14.09 -1.42
CA THR A 121 -9.27 13.35 -0.23
C THR A 121 -9.60 11.87 -0.41
N VAL A 122 -8.62 11.00 -0.21
CA VAL A 122 -8.76 9.55 -0.20
C VAL A 122 -8.64 9.05 1.23
N ILE A 123 -9.63 8.28 1.66
CA ILE A 123 -9.68 7.70 3.00
C ILE A 123 -9.42 6.20 2.88
N PHE A 124 -8.44 5.69 3.63
CA PHE A 124 -8.19 4.26 3.74
C PHE A 124 -8.32 3.80 5.19
N GLU A 125 -9.19 2.82 5.41
CA GLU A 125 -9.29 2.08 6.66
C GLU A 125 -8.42 0.83 6.57
N GLN A 126 -7.42 0.75 7.47
CA GLN A 126 -6.53 -0.39 7.66
C GLN A 126 -5.96 -0.94 6.33
N PRO A 127 -5.33 -0.10 5.49
CA PRO A 127 -4.83 -0.51 4.18
C PRO A 127 -3.80 -1.65 4.26
N GLU A 128 -3.16 -1.84 5.41
CA GLU A 128 -2.17 -2.88 5.67
C GLU A 128 -2.73 -4.30 5.83
N ILE A 129 -4.04 -4.46 6.07
CA ILE A 129 -4.58 -5.76 6.48
C ILE A 129 -4.37 -6.81 5.39
N HIS A 130 -3.87 -7.96 5.84
CA HIS A 130 -3.46 -9.12 5.05
C HIS A 130 -2.26 -8.91 4.11
N LEU A 131 -1.53 -7.80 4.26
CA LEU A 131 -0.34 -7.53 3.46
C LEU A 131 0.93 -7.90 4.20
N HIS A 132 1.90 -8.39 3.45
CA HIS A 132 3.25 -8.62 3.97
C HIS A 132 3.85 -7.29 4.47
N PRO A 133 4.59 -7.26 5.60
CA PRO A 133 5.28 -6.08 6.13
C PRO A 133 6.00 -5.20 5.11
N SER A 134 6.71 -5.83 4.16
CA SER A 134 7.43 -5.10 3.11
C SER A 134 6.48 -4.29 2.22
N VAL A 135 5.30 -4.83 1.90
CA VAL A 135 4.29 -4.16 1.08
C VAL A 135 3.66 -3.01 1.86
N GLN A 136 3.38 -3.20 3.16
CA GLN A 136 2.89 -2.13 4.04
C GLN A 136 3.83 -0.92 4.06
N SER A 137 5.15 -1.17 4.12
CA SER A 137 6.14 -0.10 3.99
C SER A 137 6.03 0.62 2.64
N HIS A 138 5.95 -0.12 1.52
CA HIS A 138 5.85 0.51 0.19
C HIS A 138 4.53 1.28 -0.02
N LEU A 139 3.45 0.97 0.71
CA LEU A 139 2.23 1.78 0.65
C LEU A 139 2.47 3.21 1.13
N ALA A 140 3.30 3.42 2.16
CA ALA A 140 3.68 4.77 2.57
C ALA A 140 4.35 5.53 1.43
N ASP A 141 5.22 4.87 0.65
CA ASP A 141 5.86 5.49 -0.52
C ASP A 141 4.85 5.82 -1.62
N VAL A 142 3.84 4.95 -1.83
CA VAL A 142 2.76 5.20 -2.78
C VAL A 142 1.96 6.44 -2.38
N PHE A 143 1.58 6.55 -1.10
CA PHE A 143 0.78 7.66 -0.61
C PHE A 143 1.55 8.98 -0.73
N ILE A 144 2.84 8.97 -0.39
CA ILE A 144 3.72 10.14 -0.59
C ILE A 144 3.81 10.52 -2.08
N ASP A 145 4.06 9.56 -2.96
CA ASP A 145 4.18 9.82 -4.41
C ASP A 145 2.87 10.37 -4.98
N ALA A 146 1.73 9.73 -4.67
CA ALA A 146 0.41 10.17 -5.13
C ALA A 146 0.05 11.56 -4.57
N ALA A 147 0.32 11.83 -3.30
CA ALA A 147 0.05 13.13 -2.71
C ALA A 147 0.83 14.25 -3.42
N ARG A 148 2.11 14.01 -3.71
CA ARG A 148 2.97 15.01 -4.36
C ARG A 148 2.71 15.17 -5.86
N THR A 149 2.47 14.07 -6.57
CA THR A 149 2.36 14.08 -8.04
C THR A 149 0.94 14.35 -8.53
N HIS A 150 -0.07 13.91 -7.77
CA HIS A 150 -1.48 14.03 -8.12
C HIS A 150 -2.24 15.01 -7.21
N GLY A 151 -1.60 15.52 -6.16
CA GLY A 151 -2.21 16.50 -5.25
C GLY A 151 -3.32 15.91 -4.39
N VAL A 152 -3.29 14.60 -4.14
CA VAL A 152 -4.31 13.89 -3.36
C VAL A 152 -3.98 13.98 -1.87
N GLN A 153 -4.97 14.29 -1.03
CA GLN A 153 -4.82 14.19 0.41
C GLN A 153 -5.19 12.79 0.88
N PHE A 154 -4.39 12.21 1.80
CA PHE A 154 -4.70 10.91 2.40
C PHE A 154 -5.10 11.05 3.87
N LEU A 155 -6.20 10.39 4.25
CA LEU A 155 -6.55 10.10 5.64
C LEU A 155 -6.49 8.60 5.83
N ILE A 156 -5.58 8.14 6.67
CA ILE A 156 -5.29 6.70 6.81
C ILE A 156 -5.47 6.31 8.27
N GLU A 157 -6.39 5.39 8.53
CA GLU A 157 -6.43 4.64 9.78
C GLU A 157 -5.53 3.42 9.64
N SER A 158 -4.55 3.26 10.52
CA SER A 158 -3.60 2.14 10.45
C SER A 158 -3.09 1.75 11.83
N HIS A 159 -2.85 0.44 11.99
CA HIS A 159 -2.11 -0.17 13.09
C HIS A 159 -0.73 -0.67 12.62
N SER A 160 -0.30 -0.32 11.40
CA SER A 160 0.96 -0.79 10.84
C SER A 160 2.15 0.00 11.35
N GLU A 161 3.00 -0.64 12.15
CA GLU A 161 4.31 -0.06 12.50
C GLU A 161 5.20 0.10 11.26
N HIS A 162 5.05 -0.79 10.28
CA HIS A 162 5.83 -0.74 9.05
C HIS A 162 5.51 0.50 8.21
N LEU A 163 4.24 0.90 8.16
CA LEU A 163 3.79 2.13 7.51
C LEU A 163 4.34 3.34 8.26
N LEU A 164 4.16 3.41 9.58
CA LEU A 164 4.66 4.53 10.39
C LEU A 164 6.19 4.68 10.29
N ARG A 165 6.94 3.60 10.51
CA ARG A 165 8.41 3.61 10.42
C ARG A 165 8.88 4.01 9.02
N ARG A 166 8.15 3.66 7.95
CA ARG A 166 8.48 4.11 6.61
C ARG A 166 8.27 5.61 6.44
N LEU A 167 7.17 6.17 6.94
CA LEU A 167 6.91 7.62 6.92
C LEU A 167 8.01 8.38 7.67
N GLN A 168 8.34 7.95 8.89
CA GLN A 168 9.43 8.55 9.68
C GLN A 168 10.76 8.52 8.92
N ARG A 169 11.09 7.40 8.28
CA ARG A 169 12.28 7.28 7.45
C ARG A 169 12.26 8.23 6.25
N ARG A 170 11.13 8.39 5.57
CA ARG A 170 11.00 9.32 4.43
C ARG A 170 11.14 10.78 4.85
N LEU A 171 10.68 11.12 6.04
CA LEU A 171 10.89 12.42 6.66
C LEU A 171 12.39 12.62 6.95
N ALA A 172 13.05 11.66 7.59
CA ALA A 172 14.50 11.71 7.87
C ALA A 172 15.37 11.78 6.59
N GLU A 173 14.92 11.15 5.50
CA GLU A 173 15.57 11.21 4.18
C GLU A 173 15.31 12.54 3.44
N GLY A 174 14.46 13.43 3.98
CA GLY A 174 14.08 14.71 3.35
C GLY A 174 13.17 14.55 2.13
N VAL A 175 12.48 13.40 1.99
CA VAL A 175 11.54 13.15 0.89
C VAL A 175 10.20 13.88 1.14
N VAL A 176 9.86 14.08 2.41
CA VAL A 176 8.70 14.82 2.92
C VAL A 176 9.14 15.63 4.14
N THR A 177 8.38 16.66 4.47
CA THR A 177 8.59 17.52 5.64
C THR A 177 7.58 17.19 6.74
N ALA A 178 7.83 17.68 7.96
CA ALA A 178 6.88 17.51 9.06
C ALA A 178 5.52 18.17 8.75
N ASP A 179 5.50 19.26 7.98
CA ASP A 179 4.26 19.94 7.58
C ASP A 179 3.42 19.12 6.58
N ASP A 180 4.00 18.11 5.92
CA ASP A 180 3.29 17.22 5.01
C ASP A 180 2.55 16.07 5.76
N ILE A 181 2.82 15.88 7.05
CA ILE A 181 2.36 14.71 7.82
C ILE A 181 1.75 15.14 9.16
N ALA A 182 0.47 14.80 9.36
CA ALA A 182 -0.16 14.86 10.67
C ALA A 182 -0.37 13.43 11.21
N LEU A 183 0.03 13.21 12.47
CA LEU A 183 -0.14 11.92 13.15
C LEU A 183 -1.04 12.08 14.37
N TYR A 184 -2.01 11.19 14.50
CA TYR A 184 -2.91 11.14 15.65
C TYR A 184 -2.98 9.73 16.20
N PHE A 185 -2.95 9.62 17.52
CA PHE A 185 -3.26 8.40 18.25
C PHE A 185 -4.68 8.49 18.80
N VAL A 186 -5.43 7.40 18.65
CA VAL A 186 -6.81 7.29 19.15
C VAL A 186 -6.77 6.53 20.47
N GLU A 187 -7.20 7.19 21.54
CA GLU A 187 -7.31 6.62 22.89
C GLU A 187 -8.78 6.52 23.32
N TYR A 188 -9.10 5.57 24.19
CA TYR A 188 -10.43 5.49 24.80
C TYR A 188 -10.47 6.27 26.11
N GLY A 189 -11.24 7.36 26.12
CA GLY A 189 -11.58 8.12 27.31
C GLY A 189 -12.93 7.72 27.93
N PRO A 190 -13.29 8.31 29.07
CA PRO A 190 -14.56 8.02 29.75
C PRO A 190 -15.80 8.36 28.91
N ASP A 191 -15.71 9.35 28.02
CA ASP A 191 -16.82 9.83 27.19
C ASP A 191 -16.72 9.40 25.71
N GLY A 192 -15.78 8.52 25.37
CA GLY A 192 -15.56 8.01 24.01
C GLY A 192 -14.11 8.17 23.51
N SER A 193 -13.93 8.11 22.20
CA SER A 193 -12.60 8.19 21.57
C SER A 193 -12.03 9.60 21.62
N ILE A 194 -10.78 9.73 22.05
CA ILE A 194 -10.01 10.98 22.11
C ILE A 194 -8.88 10.89 21.07
N LEU A 195 -8.75 11.93 20.26
CA LEU A 195 -7.62 12.08 19.33
C LEU A 195 -6.50 12.85 20.02
N ARG A 196 -5.34 12.22 20.14
CA ARG A 196 -4.11 12.84 20.64
C ARG A 196 -3.13 13.02 19.51
N GLU A 197 -2.72 14.26 19.27
CA GLU A 197 -1.70 14.57 18.27
C GLU A 197 -0.32 14.04 18.69
N LEU A 198 0.39 13.42 17.74
CA LEU A 198 1.76 12.96 17.92
C LEU A 198 2.73 13.99 17.34
N GLU A 199 3.62 14.51 18.18
CA GLU A 199 4.59 15.55 17.84
C GLU A 199 5.79 14.95 17.11
N LEU A 200 5.79 15.07 15.78
CA LEU A 200 6.92 14.73 14.92
C LEU A 200 7.97 15.86 14.92
N ASP A 201 9.24 15.49 15.03
CA ASP A 201 10.35 16.40 14.75
C ASP A 201 10.87 16.28 13.30
N GLU A 202 11.79 17.16 12.93
CA GLU A 202 12.42 17.22 11.59
C GLU A 202 13.21 15.96 11.21
N THR A 203 13.47 15.06 12.16
CA THR A 203 14.15 13.78 11.93
C THR A 203 13.20 12.59 11.93
N GLY A 204 11.90 12.84 12.11
CA GLY A 204 10.85 11.83 12.12
C GLY A 204 10.68 11.14 13.47
N ASN A 205 11.31 11.62 14.53
CA ASN A 205 11.06 11.09 15.86
C ASN A 205 9.76 11.67 16.42
N ILE A 206 8.99 10.83 17.10
CA ILE A 206 7.81 11.25 17.85
C ILE A 206 8.26 11.57 19.27
N ARG A 207 8.03 12.80 19.74
CA ARG A 207 8.49 13.25 21.06
C ARG A 207 7.61 12.76 22.21
N ASN A 208 6.32 12.61 21.94
CA ASN A 208 5.28 12.31 22.91
C ASN A 208 4.66 10.92 22.68
N TRP A 209 5.50 9.90 22.45
CA TRP A 209 5.06 8.52 22.24
C TRP A 209 4.02 8.08 23.29
N PRO A 210 2.89 7.50 22.87
CA PRO A 210 1.93 6.92 23.80
C PRO A 210 2.51 5.67 24.47
N ASP A 211 2.15 5.45 25.73
CA ASP A 211 2.60 4.28 26.47
C ASP A 211 2.07 2.99 25.81
N GLY A 212 2.97 2.03 25.58
CA GLY A 212 2.60 0.73 25.01
C GLY A 212 2.12 0.75 23.56
N PHE A 213 2.38 1.83 22.80
CA PHE A 213 1.89 2.02 21.42
C PHE A 213 2.16 0.82 20.49
N PHE A 214 3.33 0.19 20.61
CA PHE A 214 3.72 -1.01 19.87
C PHE A 214 4.04 -2.20 20.80
N GLY A 215 3.55 -2.16 22.04
CA GLY A 215 3.95 -3.12 23.07
C GLY A 215 5.41 -2.95 23.52
N ASP A 216 6.04 -4.05 23.97
CA ASP A 216 7.38 -4.07 24.55
C ASP A 216 8.36 -4.93 23.71
N ASP A 217 8.24 -4.85 22.38
CA ASP A 217 9.03 -5.63 21.41
C ASP A 217 10.54 -5.60 21.69
N PHE A 218 11.07 -4.45 22.11
CA PHE A 218 12.49 -4.32 22.38
C PHE A 218 12.93 -5.05 23.65
N SER A 219 12.12 -4.97 24.71
CA SER A 219 12.35 -5.73 25.95
C SER A 219 12.20 -7.22 25.72
N ASP A 220 11.23 -7.64 24.91
CA ASP A 220 11.04 -9.03 24.55
C ASP A 220 12.23 -9.57 23.74
N ILE A 221 12.71 -8.82 22.74
CA ILE A 221 13.92 -9.18 21.97
C ILE A 221 15.14 -9.27 22.88
N ALA A 222 15.36 -8.28 23.75
CA ALA A 222 16.49 -8.27 24.68
C ALA A 222 16.42 -9.44 25.66
N THR A 223 15.22 -9.76 26.15
CA THR A 223 14.95 -10.89 27.05
C THR A 223 15.23 -12.22 26.37
N VAL A 224 14.75 -12.42 25.14
CA VAL A 224 15.02 -13.63 24.35
C VAL A 224 16.51 -13.77 24.09
N ALA A 225 17.21 -12.70 23.71
CA ALA A 225 18.65 -12.72 23.48
C ALA A 225 19.40 -13.16 24.75
N ARG A 226 19.09 -12.56 25.91
CA ARG A 226 19.69 -12.92 27.20
C ARG A 226 19.44 -14.39 27.57
N LEU A 227 18.19 -14.83 27.53
CA LEU A 227 17.81 -16.21 27.89
C LEU A 227 18.44 -17.24 26.95
N SER A 228 18.56 -16.92 25.66
CA SER A 228 19.21 -17.79 24.67
C SER A 228 20.71 -17.96 24.97
N ALA A 229 21.40 -16.87 25.36
CA ALA A 229 22.81 -16.90 25.73
C ALA A 229 23.04 -17.72 27.01
N GLU A 230 22.20 -17.52 28.03
CA GLU A 230 22.25 -18.28 29.28
C GLU A 230 22.04 -19.79 29.06
N ARG A 231 21.09 -20.17 28.18
CA ARG A 231 20.88 -21.59 27.82
C ARG A 231 22.10 -22.19 27.12
N ARG A 232 22.68 -21.51 26.12
CA ARG A 232 23.89 -22.00 25.43
C ARG A 232 25.05 -22.23 26.38
N LEU A 233 25.27 -21.32 27.34
CA LEU A 233 26.31 -21.46 28.36
C LEU A 233 26.07 -22.64 29.30
N ARG A 234 24.82 -22.92 29.68
CA ARG A 234 24.47 -24.09 30.50
C ARG A 234 24.64 -25.40 29.74
N THR A 235 24.24 -25.47 28.48
CA THR A 235 24.41 -26.67 27.65
C THR A 235 25.89 -26.96 27.38
N ALA A 236 26.71 -25.93 27.16
CA ALA A 236 28.16 -26.08 27.00
C ALA A 236 28.86 -26.59 28.27
N ARG A 237 28.31 -26.30 29.45
CA ARG A 237 28.83 -26.79 30.75
C ARG A 237 28.33 -28.19 31.12
N GLY A 238 27.23 -28.65 30.51
CA GLY A 238 26.63 -29.98 30.78
C GLY A 238 27.06 -31.08 29.81
N GLY A 239 27.88 -30.78 28.80
CA GLY A 239 28.34 -31.74 27.78
C GLY A 239 29.74 -32.32 28.01
N THR A 240 30.35 -32.08 29.17
CA THR A 240 31.72 -32.53 29.51
C THR A 240 31.79 -33.80 30.37
N ASP A 241 30.65 -34.39 30.74
CA ASP A 241 30.59 -35.66 31.49
C ASP A 241 29.96 -36.76 30.61
N ALA A 242 30.73 -37.28 29.65
CA ALA A 242 30.47 -38.53 28.93
C ALA A 242 31.78 -39.18 28.48
#